data_AF-A0A8J3HMY9-F1
#
_entry.id   AF-A0A8J3HMY9-F1
#
_cell.length_a   1.000
_cell.length_b   1.000
_cell.length_c   1.000
_cell.angle_alpha   90.00
_cell.angle_beta   90.00
_cell.angle_gamma   90.00
#
_symmetry.space_group_name_H-M   'P 1'
#
loop_
_entity.id
_entity.type
_entity.pdbx_description
1 polymer ?
#
loop_
_entity_poly.entity_id
_entity_poly.type
_entity_poly.pdbx_seq_one_letter_code
_entity_poly.pdbx_strand_id
1 'polypeptide(L)'
;MTGLTRDQVDDLVVRVAANGLWPLRRRRALNPRRAVVAVLLYLRHNLSQPLLAELFGCSQPTISRLVTLLLPVLTDVLAPVTRATADRELRSTVRVDGFLVPIGDRRKDTYTSGMYSGKRHRCGFNVQVVALWHGRLVMTGKPQPGAMHDARAFRESGLAEVFAGRMHADGGPGGFADTAYTGTGLMVPKRRTRPEQPLSEHTRAFNKTIASHRACVERAIAHLKNWKILATGYRRLLTNLPATLAAVTALEIYRTSTSAS
;
A
#
# COMPACT_ATOMS: atom_id res chain seq x y z
N MET A 1 -0.45 -16.56 10.61
CA MET A 1 0.98 -16.35 10.28
C MET A 1 1.14 -15.56 8.98
N THR A 2 0.60 -16.00 7.84
CA THR A 2 0.73 -15.33 6.53
C THR A 2 0.00 -13.98 6.40
N GLY A 3 -0.95 -13.69 7.29
CA GLY A 3 -1.84 -12.55 7.19
C GLY A 3 -3.15 -12.84 6.47
N LEU A 4 -3.32 -14.04 5.89
CA LEU A 4 -4.55 -14.52 5.26
C LEU A 4 -5.13 -15.70 6.06
N THR A 5 -6.44 -15.96 5.90
CA THR A 5 -7.08 -17.19 6.42
C THR A 5 -6.58 -18.42 5.65
N ARG A 6 -6.87 -19.62 6.16
CA ARG A 6 -6.52 -20.87 5.46
C ARG A 6 -7.18 -20.92 4.08
N ASP A 7 -8.48 -20.63 4.00
CA ASP A 7 -9.24 -20.68 2.74
C ASP A 7 -8.74 -19.64 1.73
N GLN A 8 -8.36 -18.46 2.20
CA GLN A 8 -7.73 -17.43 1.36
C GLN A 8 -6.37 -17.88 0.82
N VAL A 9 -5.57 -18.61 1.60
CA VAL A 9 -4.31 -19.20 1.11
C VAL A 9 -4.61 -20.28 0.08
N ASP A 10 -5.62 -21.11 0.30
CA ASP A 10 -5.98 -22.22 -0.57
C ASP A 10 -6.46 -21.70 -1.94
N ASP A 11 -7.38 -20.73 -1.96
CA ASP A 11 -7.84 -20.03 -3.16
C ASP A 11 -6.68 -19.34 -3.89
N LEU A 12 -5.80 -18.64 -3.16
CA LEU A 12 -4.64 -17.97 -3.75
C LEU A 12 -3.67 -18.96 -4.43
N VAL A 13 -3.45 -20.13 -3.83
CA VAL A 13 -2.61 -21.18 -4.43
C VAL A 13 -3.21 -21.69 -5.74
N VAL A 14 -4.53 -21.88 -5.79
CA VAL A 14 -5.24 -22.28 -7.03
C VAL A 14 -5.09 -21.21 -8.10
N ARG A 15 -5.32 -19.93 -7.76
CA ARG A 15 -5.15 -18.79 -8.68
C ARG A 15 -3.73 -18.69 -9.24
N VAL A 16 -2.73 -18.84 -8.39
CA VAL A 16 -1.31 -18.81 -8.79
C VAL A 16 -0.98 -19.97 -9.73
N ALA A 17 -1.50 -21.18 -9.46
CA ALA A 17 -1.29 -22.34 -10.32
C ALA A 17 -1.95 -22.16 -11.70
N ALA A 18 -3.14 -21.56 -11.74
CA ALA A 18 -3.90 -21.31 -12.97
C ALA A 18 -3.30 -20.19 -13.86
N ASN A 19 -2.46 -19.32 -13.31
CA ASN A 19 -1.88 -18.19 -14.05
C ASN A 19 -0.88 -18.60 -15.15
N GLY A 20 -0.49 -19.88 -15.25
CA GLY A 20 0.37 -20.41 -16.32
C GLY A 20 1.86 -20.02 -16.20
N LEU A 21 2.18 -18.94 -15.48
CA LEU A 21 3.55 -18.52 -15.14
C LEU A 21 4.23 -19.40 -14.09
N TRP A 22 3.50 -20.36 -13.53
CA TRP A 22 4.07 -21.45 -12.74
C TRP A 22 4.26 -22.68 -13.65
N PRO A 23 5.37 -22.79 -14.41
CA PRO A 23 5.58 -23.93 -15.29
C PRO A 23 5.58 -25.23 -14.49
N LEU A 24 4.56 -26.05 -14.74
CA LEU A 24 4.33 -27.36 -14.12
C LEU A 24 5.48 -28.35 -14.42
N ARG A 25 6.30 -28.07 -15.43
CA ARG A 25 7.33 -28.97 -15.96
C ARG A 25 8.72 -28.89 -15.31
N ARG A 26 8.98 -27.92 -14.42
CA ARG A 26 10.28 -27.83 -13.72
C ARG A 26 10.20 -28.48 -12.34
N ARG A 27 11.12 -29.39 -12.02
CA ARG A 27 11.32 -29.86 -10.63
C ARG A 27 11.63 -28.65 -9.76
N ARG A 28 10.72 -28.30 -8.86
CA ARG A 28 10.90 -27.22 -7.88
C ARG A 28 11.19 -27.83 -6.52
N ALA A 29 12.08 -27.20 -5.77
CA ALA A 29 12.37 -27.59 -4.39
C ALA A 29 11.14 -27.48 -3.47
N LEU A 30 10.17 -26.60 -3.83
CA LEU A 30 8.93 -26.40 -3.08
C LEU A 30 7.71 -26.61 -3.99
N ASN A 31 6.69 -27.29 -3.46
CA ASN A 31 5.38 -27.36 -4.08
C ASN A 31 4.68 -25.97 -4.10
N PRO A 32 3.63 -25.76 -4.92
CA PRO A 32 2.99 -24.45 -5.07
C PRO A 32 2.54 -23.82 -3.75
N ARG A 33 1.91 -24.62 -2.88
CA ARG A 33 1.45 -24.16 -1.56
C ARG A 33 2.61 -23.66 -0.71
N ARG A 34 3.68 -24.45 -0.56
CA ARG A 34 4.86 -24.08 0.22
C ARG A 34 5.52 -22.81 -0.33
N ALA A 35 5.59 -22.67 -1.65
CA ALA A 35 6.16 -21.48 -2.27
C ALA A 35 5.34 -20.21 -2.02
N VAL A 36 4.01 -20.27 -2.16
CA VAL A 36 3.11 -19.15 -1.84
C VAL A 36 3.23 -18.78 -0.37
N VAL A 37 3.19 -19.75 0.54
CA VAL A 37 3.33 -19.51 1.99
C VAL A 37 4.69 -18.88 2.30
N ALA A 38 5.79 -19.34 1.70
CA ALA A 38 7.11 -18.75 1.92
C ALA A 38 7.15 -17.26 1.52
N VAL A 39 6.57 -16.89 0.39
CA VAL A 39 6.49 -15.49 -0.07
C VAL A 39 5.54 -14.66 0.80
N LEU A 40 4.41 -15.22 1.24
CA LEU A 40 3.51 -14.54 2.17
C LEU A 40 4.20 -14.26 3.51
N LEU A 41 4.95 -15.22 4.06
CA LEU A 41 5.73 -15.01 5.29
C LEU A 41 6.83 -13.98 5.10
N TYR A 42 7.49 -13.98 3.94
CA TYR A 42 8.47 -12.96 3.57
C TYR A 42 7.86 -11.55 3.61
N LEU A 43 6.72 -11.35 2.95
CA LEU A 43 6.02 -10.06 2.92
C LEU A 43 5.46 -9.67 4.30
N ARG A 44 4.85 -10.63 4.99
CA ARG A 44 4.15 -10.40 6.24
C ARG A 44 5.09 -10.06 7.38
N HIS A 45 6.24 -10.73 7.45
CA HIS A 45 7.15 -10.64 8.59
C HIS A 45 8.51 -10.00 8.25
N ASN A 46 8.80 -9.71 6.98
CA ASN A 46 10.11 -9.21 6.52
C ASN A 46 11.27 -10.12 6.95
N LEU A 47 11.04 -11.44 6.95
CA LEU A 47 12.06 -12.42 7.32
C LEU A 47 13.25 -12.38 6.35
N SER A 48 14.44 -12.71 6.85
CA SER A 48 15.61 -12.86 5.98
C SER A 48 15.39 -14.06 5.05
N GLN A 49 15.88 -13.97 3.81
CA GLN A 49 15.77 -15.06 2.86
C GLN A 49 16.54 -16.33 3.29
N PRO A 50 17.71 -16.23 3.97
CA PRO A 50 18.35 -17.39 4.58
C PRO A 50 17.47 -18.10 5.62
N LEU A 51 16.82 -17.37 6.52
CA LEU A 51 15.94 -17.97 7.53
C LEU A 51 14.74 -18.67 6.88
N LEU A 52 14.13 -18.05 5.87
CA LEU A 52 13.06 -18.71 5.11
C LEU A 52 13.56 -19.96 4.37
N ALA A 53 14.79 -19.94 3.85
CA ALA A 53 15.36 -21.09 3.17
C ALA A 53 15.53 -22.27 4.12
N GLU A 54 16.02 -22.02 5.33
CA GLU A 54 16.12 -23.00 6.42
C GLU A 54 14.75 -23.55 6.82
N LEU A 55 13.77 -22.68 7.12
CA LEU A 55 12.40 -23.07 7.50
C LEU A 55 11.70 -23.93 6.44
N PHE A 56 12.01 -23.72 5.16
CA PHE A 56 11.38 -24.44 4.06
C PHE A 56 12.23 -25.58 3.51
N GLY A 57 13.42 -25.83 4.05
CA GLY A 57 14.32 -26.91 3.61
C GLY A 57 14.80 -26.73 2.16
N CYS A 58 15.17 -25.50 1.78
CA CYS A 58 15.67 -25.19 0.45
C CYS A 58 16.85 -24.21 0.49
N SER A 59 17.38 -23.82 -0.66
CA SER A 59 18.48 -22.85 -0.72
C SER A 59 17.98 -21.40 -0.71
N GLN A 60 18.75 -20.46 -0.16
CA GLN A 60 18.42 -19.03 -0.19
C GLN A 60 18.16 -18.49 -1.62
N PRO A 61 18.94 -18.88 -2.66
CA PRO A 61 18.64 -18.50 -4.04
C PRO A 61 17.26 -18.99 -4.51
N THR A 62 16.75 -20.11 -3.98
CA THR A 62 15.39 -20.58 -4.28
C THR A 62 14.35 -19.60 -3.75
N ILE A 63 14.46 -19.16 -2.49
CA ILE A 63 13.57 -18.14 -1.93
C ILE A 63 13.65 -16.84 -2.72
N SER A 64 14.85 -16.37 -3.07
CA SER A 64 15.05 -15.16 -3.87
C SER A 64 14.29 -15.23 -5.21
N ARG A 65 14.45 -16.35 -5.95
CA ARG A 65 13.75 -16.58 -7.22
C ARG A 65 12.24 -16.65 -7.02
N LEU A 66 11.77 -17.31 -5.97
CA LEU A 66 10.33 -17.40 -5.67
C LEU A 66 9.72 -16.03 -5.39
N VAL A 67 10.39 -15.18 -4.60
CA VAL A 67 9.92 -13.81 -4.35
C VAL A 67 9.89 -13.02 -5.66
N THR A 68 10.94 -13.06 -6.47
CA THR A 68 10.98 -12.35 -7.76
C THR A 68 9.89 -12.83 -8.72
N LEU A 69 9.64 -14.14 -8.78
CA LEU A 69 8.62 -14.73 -9.65
C LEU A 69 7.19 -14.44 -9.16
N LEU A 70 6.94 -14.59 -7.86
CA LEU A 70 5.58 -14.58 -7.34
C LEU A 70 5.02 -13.18 -7.09
N LEU A 71 5.82 -12.14 -6.85
CA LEU A 71 5.27 -10.78 -6.67
C LEU A 71 4.42 -10.28 -7.86
N PRO A 72 4.88 -10.34 -9.12
CA PRO A 72 4.04 -9.96 -10.25
C PRO A 72 2.83 -10.89 -10.39
N VAL A 73 3.01 -12.21 -10.24
CA VAL A 73 1.91 -13.18 -10.32
C VAL A 73 0.81 -12.89 -9.28
N LEU A 74 1.19 -12.62 -8.03
CA LEU A 74 0.25 -12.27 -6.96
C LEU A 74 -0.54 -10.99 -7.29
N THR A 75 0.12 -10.02 -7.91
CA THR A 75 -0.53 -8.78 -8.36
C THR A 75 -1.54 -9.08 -9.46
N ASP A 76 -1.15 -9.86 -10.46
CA ASP A 76 -1.97 -10.18 -11.63
C ASP A 76 -3.21 -11.01 -11.27
N VAL A 77 -3.03 -12.07 -10.49
CA VAL A 77 -4.14 -12.97 -10.12
C VAL A 77 -5.15 -12.31 -9.18
N LEU A 78 -4.73 -11.28 -8.44
CA LEU A 78 -5.59 -10.48 -7.57
C LEU A 78 -6.11 -9.21 -8.24
N ALA A 79 -5.64 -8.87 -9.45
CA ALA A 79 -6.07 -7.68 -10.20
C ALA A 79 -7.60 -7.60 -10.41
N PRO A 80 -8.34 -8.70 -10.64
CA PRO A 80 -9.80 -8.65 -10.70
C PRO A 80 -10.43 -8.18 -9.38
N VAL A 81 -9.93 -8.64 -8.23
CA VAL A 81 -10.45 -8.28 -6.90
C VAL A 81 -10.13 -6.82 -6.57
N THR A 82 -8.92 -6.36 -6.90
CA THR A 82 -8.53 -4.97 -6.66
C THR A 82 -9.29 -3.99 -7.55
N ARG A 83 -9.48 -4.32 -8.84
CA ARG A 83 -10.31 -3.50 -9.75
C ARG A 83 -11.76 -3.43 -9.29
N ALA A 84 -12.38 -4.58 -8.98
CA ALA A 84 -13.76 -4.59 -8.49
C ALA A 84 -13.94 -3.78 -7.19
N THR A 85 -12.94 -3.84 -6.28
CA THR A 85 -12.92 -3.01 -5.08
C THR A 85 -12.80 -1.53 -5.44
N ALA A 86 -11.84 -1.15 -6.28
CA ALA A 86 -11.68 0.25 -6.69
C ALA A 86 -12.95 0.80 -7.37
N ASP A 87 -13.52 0.05 -8.32
CA ASP A 87 -14.72 0.46 -9.05
C ASP A 87 -15.91 0.66 -8.11
N ARG A 88 -16.10 -0.24 -7.14
CA ARG A 88 -17.17 -0.16 -6.14
C ARG A 88 -16.96 1.00 -5.17
N GLU A 89 -15.77 1.08 -4.58
CA GLU A 89 -15.51 1.88 -3.40
C GLU A 89 -15.17 3.33 -3.72
N LEU A 90 -14.59 3.60 -4.90
CA LEU A 90 -14.35 4.97 -5.37
C LEU A 90 -15.64 5.72 -5.76
N ARG A 91 -16.82 5.09 -5.62
CA ARG A 91 -18.12 5.77 -5.67
C ARG A 91 -18.54 6.36 -4.31
N SER A 92 -17.82 6.02 -3.24
CA SER A 92 -18.05 6.53 -1.89
C SER A 92 -17.01 7.57 -1.51
N THR A 93 -17.27 8.30 -0.42
CA THR A 93 -16.30 9.26 0.13
C THR A 93 -15.06 8.52 0.60
N VAL A 94 -13.90 8.98 0.11
CA VAL A 94 -12.59 8.42 0.47
C VAL A 94 -11.72 9.42 1.20
N ARG A 95 -10.72 8.89 1.89
CA ARG A 95 -9.68 9.64 2.58
C ARG A 95 -8.32 9.32 1.97
N VAL A 96 -7.53 10.35 1.72
CA VAL A 96 -6.15 10.24 1.23
C VAL A 96 -5.17 10.64 2.32
N ASP A 97 -4.15 9.83 2.52
CA ASP A 97 -3.01 10.16 3.38
C ASP A 97 -1.73 9.43 2.93
N GLY A 98 -0.58 9.86 3.42
CA GLY A 98 0.74 9.37 3.06
C GLY A 98 1.42 8.69 4.24
N PHE A 99 2.17 7.62 3.96
CA PHE A 99 3.07 7.04 4.95
C PHE A 99 4.45 6.75 4.35
N LEU A 100 5.45 6.72 5.22
CA LEU A 100 6.81 6.42 4.84
C LEU A 100 7.05 4.91 4.93
N VAL A 101 7.45 4.29 3.82
CA VAL A 101 8.06 2.95 3.80
C VAL A 101 9.56 3.12 4.03
N PRO A 102 10.10 2.76 5.22
CA PRO A 102 11.51 2.95 5.51
C PRO A 102 12.36 1.99 4.67
N ILE A 103 13.53 2.45 4.22
CA ILE A 103 14.46 1.64 3.41
C ILE A 103 15.72 1.19 4.19
N GLY A 104 15.73 1.47 5.49
CA GLY A 104 16.88 1.23 6.38
C GLY A 104 18.05 2.17 6.11
N ASP A 105 19.10 2.03 6.91
CA ASP A 105 20.36 2.72 6.69
C ASP A 105 21.07 2.05 5.53
N ARG A 106 21.20 2.79 4.43
CA ARG A 106 21.91 2.36 3.23
C ARG A 106 23.20 3.14 3.13
N ARG A 107 24.19 2.57 2.44
CA ARG A 107 25.43 3.28 2.16
C ARG A 107 25.12 4.65 1.55
N LYS A 108 25.90 5.64 1.96
CA LYS A 108 25.82 7.01 1.42
C LYS A 108 25.88 6.95 -0.11
N ASP A 109 25.10 7.79 -0.78
CA ASP A 109 25.07 7.94 -2.24
C ASP A 109 24.56 6.72 -3.05
N THR A 110 23.97 5.71 -2.38
CA THR A 110 23.44 4.51 -3.04
C THR A 110 21.95 4.67 -3.38
N TYR A 111 21.61 5.71 -4.16
CA TYR A 111 20.23 6.05 -4.56
C TYR A 111 19.35 6.63 -3.43
N THR A 112 19.95 7.28 -2.44
CA THR A 112 19.25 7.87 -1.27
C THR A 112 19.02 9.38 -1.36
N SER A 113 19.47 10.04 -2.43
CA SER A 113 19.22 11.47 -2.62
C SER A 113 17.72 11.75 -2.72
N GLY A 114 17.22 12.73 -1.97
CA GLY A 114 15.79 13.03 -1.86
C GLY A 114 14.95 12.00 -1.07
N MET A 115 15.56 10.96 -0.50
CA MET A 115 14.84 9.91 0.24
C MET A 115 14.65 10.23 1.72
N TYR A 116 15.43 11.17 2.28
CA TYR A 116 15.34 11.53 3.70
C TYR A 116 14.10 12.38 3.98
N SER A 117 13.16 11.83 4.75
CA SER A 117 11.98 12.56 5.19
C SER A 117 12.32 13.35 6.46
N GLY A 118 12.42 14.68 6.36
CA GLY A 118 12.64 15.54 7.53
C GLY A 118 11.55 15.37 8.60
N LYS A 119 10.28 15.24 8.20
CA LYS A 119 9.13 15.03 9.11
C LYS A 119 9.20 13.72 9.89
N ARG A 120 9.81 12.66 9.31
CA ARG A 120 9.86 11.32 9.92
C ARG A 120 11.25 10.94 10.42
N HIS A 121 12.24 11.82 10.20
CA HIS A 121 13.65 11.64 10.52
C HIS A 121 14.25 10.32 10.01
N ARG A 122 13.83 9.86 8.82
CA ARG A 122 14.24 8.57 8.25
C ARG A 122 14.24 8.60 6.71
N CYS A 123 15.10 7.80 6.11
CA CYS A 123 15.08 7.53 4.67
C CYS A 123 13.98 6.54 4.31
N GLY A 124 13.25 6.81 3.23
CA GLY A 124 12.21 5.92 2.74
C GLY A 124 11.48 6.42 1.50
N PHE A 125 10.44 5.70 1.11
CA PHE A 125 9.51 6.15 0.08
C PHE A 125 8.23 6.67 0.72
N ASN A 126 7.77 7.83 0.25
CA ASN A 126 6.44 8.33 0.55
C ASN A 126 5.41 7.55 -0.32
N VAL A 127 4.54 6.78 0.32
CA VAL A 127 3.47 6.02 -0.33
C VAL A 127 2.14 6.65 0.04
N GLN A 128 1.39 7.03 -0.99
CA GLN A 128 0.08 7.64 -0.87
C GLN A 128 -0.99 6.55 -0.85
N VAL A 129 -1.96 6.67 0.05
CA VAL A 129 -2.97 5.66 0.36
C VAL A 129 -4.35 6.26 0.22
N VAL A 130 -5.24 5.52 -0.45
CA VAL A 130 -6.68 5.81 -0.51
C VAL A 130 -7.41 4.80 0.35
N ALA A 131 -8.19 5.30 1.31
CA ALA A 131 -8.98 4.47 2.22
C ALA A 131 -10.44 4.93 2.28
N LEU A 132 -11.32 3.99 2.58
CA LEU A 132 -12.74 4.27 2.84
C LEU A 132 -12.97 4.84 4.22
N TRP A 133 -14.17 5.39 4.41
CA TRP A 133 -14.65 5.92 5.67
C TRP A 133 -14.63 4.93 6.85
N HIS A 134 -14.69 3.61 6.63
CA HIS A 134 -14.54 2.60 7.70
C HIS A 134 -13.08 2.09 7.88
N GLY A 135 -12.14 2.64 7.11
CA GLY A 135 -10.70 2.34 7.22
C GLY A 135 -10.23 1.10 6.48
N ARG A 136 -10.95 0.69 5.42
CA ARG A 136 -10.45 -0.34 4.49
C ARG A 136 -9.65 0.32 3.38
N LEU A 137 -8.60 -0.36 2.94
CA LEU A 137 -7.75 0.05 1.84
C LEU A 137 -8.50 -0.06 0.52
N VAL A 138 -8.41 0.97 -0.32
CA VAL A 138 -8.93 0.95 -1.69
C VAL A 138 -7.78 0.76 -2.68
N MET A 139 -6.73 1.56 -2.54
CA MET A 139 -5.55 1.51 -3.41
C MET A 139 -4.38 2.29 -2.82
N THR A 140 -3.21 2.11 -3.41
CA THR A 140 -2.00 2.87 -3.12
C THR A 140 -1.45 3.47 -4.41
N GLY A 141 -0.89 4.67 -4.34
CA GLY A 141 -0.16 5.29 -5.45
C GLY A 141 1.25 4.71 -5.61
N LYS A 142 1.90 5.01 -6.75
CA LYS A 142 3.31 4.69 -6.98
C LYS A 142 4.19 5.31 -5.88
N PRO A 143 5.20 4.59 -5.36
CA PRO A 143 6.05 5.11 -4.29
C PRO A 143 6.89 6.29 -4.79
N GLN A 144 6.94 7.35 -3.99
CA GLN A 144 7.68 8.59 -4.28
C GLN A 144 8.85 8.78 -3.33
N PRO A 145 9.88 9.59 -3.67
CA PRO A 145 10.95 9.92 -2.74
C PRO A 145 10.45 10.42 -1.38
N GLY A 146 11.04 9.96 -0.28
CA GLY A 146 10.56 10.24 1.09
C GLY A 146 10.57 11.71 1.52
N ALA A 147 11.39 12.55 0.88
CA ALA A 147 11.38 14.00 1.11
C ALA A 147 10.22 14.72 0.38
N MET A 148 9.56 14.04 -0.56
CA MET A 148 8.53 14.66 -1.39
C MET A 148 7.31 15.05 -0.56
N HIS A 149 6.89 16.31 -0.71
CA HIS A 149 5.69 16.85 -0.07
C HIS A 149 4.43 16.10 -0.51
N ASP A 150 3.50 15.87 0.41
CA ASP A 150 2.33 15.01 0.20
C ASP A 150 1.47 15.43 -1.00
N ALA A 151 1.17 16.72 -1.20
CA ALA A 151 0.47 17.21 -2.40
C ALA A 151 1.17 16.88 -3.73
N ARG A 152 2.51 16.89 -3.76
CA ARG A 152 3.29 16.53 -4.95
C ARG A 152 3.32 15.01 -5.12
N ALA A 153 3.53 14.27 -4.03
CA ALA A 153 3.51 12.82 -4.04
C ALA A 153 2.16 12.27 -4.50
N PHE A 154 1.05 12.85 -4.06
CA PHE A 154 -0.30 12.49 -4.52
C PHE A 154 -0.43 12.60 -6.03
N ARG A 155 0.00 13.72 -6.63
CA ARG A 155 -0.02 13.96 -8.08
C ARG A 155 0.89 12.98 -8.83
N GLU A 156 2.16 12.90 -8.47
CA GLU A 156 3.16 12.08 -9.17
C GLU A 156 2.96 10.57 -8.94
N SER A 157 2.21 10.18 -7.91
CA SER A 157 1.87 8.78 -7.66
C SER A 157 0.88 8.18 -8.66
N GLY A 158 0.24 9.02 -9.49
CA GLY A 158 -0.83 8.65 -10.42
C GLY A 158 -2.22 8.61 -9.79
N LEU A 159 -2.35 8.81 -8.46
CA LEU A 159 -3.66 8.83 -7.80
C LEU A 159 -4.51 10.01 -8.26
N ALA A 160 -3.91 11.19 -8.48
CA ALA A 160 -4.66 12.37 -8.91
C ALA A 160 -5.42 12.13 -10.23
N GLU A 161 -4.84 11.39 -11.17
CA GLU A 161 -5.48 11.04 -12.46
C GLU A 161 -6.70 10.13 -12.26
N VAL A 162 -6.60 9.16 -11.34
CA VAL A 162 -7.74 8.29 -10.95
C VAL A 162 -8.91 9.11 -10.39
N PHE A 163 -8.60 10.25 -9.74
CA PHE A 163 -9.60 11.16 -9.16
C PHE A 163 -10.01 12.32 -10.07
N ALA A 164 -9.28 12.64 -11.14
CA ALA A 164 -9.51 13.84 -11.96
C ALA A 164 -10.94 13.89 -12.55
N GLY A 165 -11.51 12.74 -12.92
CA GLY A 165 -12.90 12.63 -13.37
C GLY A 165 -13.95 12.49 -12.25
N ARG A 166 -13.54 12.30 -10.99
CA ARG A 166 -14.44 11.97 -9.86
C ARG A 166 -14.54 13.06 -8.80
N MET A 167 -13.63 14.05 -8.81
CA MET A 167 -13.70 15.20 -7.90
C MET A 167 -14.69 16.28 -8.37
N HIS A 168 -15.04 16.28 -9.66
CA HIS A 168 -15.82 17.35 -10.27
C HIS A 168 -17.01 16.88 -11.13
N ALA A 169 -17.04 15.64 -11.62
CA ALA A 169 -18.20 15.11 -12.34
C ALA A 169 -19.23 14.51 -11.35
N ASP A 170 -20.51 14.75 -11.64
CA ASP A 170 -21.69 14.11 -11.04
C ASP A 170 -21.89 14.27 -9.52
N GLY A 171 -21.39 15.34 -8.91
CA GLY A 171 -21.50 15.49 -7.45
C GLY A 171 -20.77 14.36 -6.70
N GLY A 172 -19.70 13.82 -7.33
CA GLY A 172 -18.89 12.75 -6.79
C GLY A 172 -18.48 13.00 -5.34
N PRO A 173 -18.30 11.94 -4.54
CA PRO A 173 -18.36 11.98 -3.07
C PRO A 173 -17.22 12.76 -2.39
N GLY A 174 -16.34 13.38 -3.17
CA GLY A 174 -15.14 14.09 -2.72
C GLY A 174 -14.09 13.15 -2.13
N GLY A 175 -12.83 13.59 -2.18
CA GLY A 175 -11.75 12.99 -1.41
C GLY A 175 -11.35 13.94 -0.29
N PHE A 176 -11.31 13.47 0.95
CA PHE A 176 -10.79 14.26 2.05
C PHE A 176 -9.29 14.01 2.23
N ALA A 177 -8.53 15.05 2.54
CA ALA A 177 -7.11 14.92 2.90
C ALA A 177 -6.70 15.90 4.01
N ASP A 178 -5.46 15.83 4.48
CA ASP A 178 -4.94 16.81 5.44
C ASP A 178 -4.48 18.10 4.73
N THR A 179 -4.09 19.11 5.50
CA THR A 179 -3.70 20.41 4.92
C THR A 179 -2.46 20.36 4.02
N ALA A 180 -1.63 19.31 4.11
CA ALA A 180 -0.47 19.11 3.23
C ALA A 180 -0.88 18.71 1.79
N TYR A 181 -2.17 18.51 1.54
CA TYR A 181 -2.74 18.24 0.21
C TYR A 181 -3.41 19.48 -0.42
N THR A 182 -3.18 20.67 0.13
CA THR A 182 -3.71 21.92 -0.44
C THR A 182 -3.29 22.05 -1.91
N GLY A 183 -4.24 22.42 -2.78
CA GLY A 183 -4.00 22.57 -4.23
C GLY A 183 -4.11 21.28 -5.06
N THR A 184 -4.61 20.18 -4.48
CA THR A 184 -4.78 18.89 -5.19
C THR A 184 -6.21 18.62 -5.68
N GLY A 185 -7.16 19.50 -5.37
CA GLY A 185 -8.60 19.27 -5.57
C GLY A 185 -9.28 18.53 -4.41
N LEU A 186 -8.51 17.89 -3.52
CA LEU A 186 -9.05 17.23 -2.33
C LEU A 186 -9.61 18.25 -1.33
N MET A 187 -10.67 17.86 -0.62
CA MET A 187 -11.23 18.63 0.49
C MET A 187 -10.28 18.56 1.69
N VAL A 188 -9.69 19.69 2.04
CA VAL A 188 -8.75 19.83 3.15
C VAL A 188 -9.31 20.79 4.21
N PRO A 189 -8.93 20.63 5.50
CA PRO A 189 -9.32 21.58 6.54
C PRO A 189 -8.89 23.01 6.20
N LYS A 190 -9.76 23.98 6.47
CA LYS A 190 -9.41 25.40 6.30
C LYS A 190 -8.62 25.89 7.51
N ARG A 191 -7.46 26.49 7.27
CA ARG A 191 -6.64 27.15 8.30
C ARG A 191 -7.13 28.58 8.52
N ARG A 192 -6.82 29.15 9.68
CA ARG A 192 -6.98 30.59 9.92
C ARG A 192 -6.03 31.34 9.00
N THR A 193 -6.53 32.39 8.35
CA THR A 193 -5.73 33.26 7.49
C THR A 193 -4.87 34.22 8.31
N ARG A 194 -5.37 34.65 9.48
CA ARG A 194 -4.68 35.49 10.47
C ARG A 194 -4.94 34.94 11.88
N PRO A 195 -4.00 35.06 12.83
CA PRO A 195 -4.18 34.58 14.21
C PRO A 195 -5.46 35.13 14.87
N GLU A 196 -5.74 36.40 14.60
CA GLU A 196 -6.82 37.20 15.19
C GLU A 196 -8.18 36.98 14.54
N GLN A 197 -8.24 36.32 13.38
CA GLN A 197 -9.50 36.06 12.69
C GLN A 197 -10.02 34.67 13.07
N PRO A 198 -11.06 34.58 13.92
CA PRO A 198 -11.61 33.29 14.32
C PRO A 198 -12.23 32.58 13.11
N LEU A 199 -12.11 31.26 13.08
CA LEU A 199 -12.87 30.45 12.13
C LEU A 199 -14.36 30.58 12.46
N SER A 200 -15.18 30.76 11.42
CA SER A 200 -16.64 30.67 11.54
C SER A 200 -17.06 29.32 12.09
N GLU A 201 -18.22 29.26 12.74
CA GLU A 201 -18.76 28.01 13.29
C GLU A 201 -18.90 26.92 12.22
N HIS A 202 -19.39 27.28 11.03
CA HIS A 202 -19.45 26.38 9.87
C HIS A 202 -18.07 25.81 9.50
N THR A 203 -17.02 26.63 9.52
CA THR A 203 -15.66 26.17 9.21
C THR A 203 -15.11 25.26 10.30
N ARG A 204 -15.43 25.54 11.57
CA ARG A 204 -15.05 24.67 12.69
C ARG A 204 -15.76 23.33 12.61
N ALA A 205 -17.06 23.32 12.31
CA ALA A 205 -17.86 22.11 12.12
C ALA A 205 -17.30 21.26 10.96
N PHE A 206 -17.02 21.88 9.81
CA PHE A 206 -16.39 21.21 8.67
C PHE A 206 -15.03 20.59 9.03
N ASN A 207 -14.14 21.36 9.67
CA ASN A 207 -12.85 20.85 10.12
C ASN A 207 -12.98 19.71 11.14
N LYS A 208 -13.99 19.77 12.03
CA LYS A 208 -14.30 18.71 13.00
C LYS A 208 -14.75 17.43 12.29
N THR A 209 -15.61 17.53 11.28
CA THR A 209 -16.00 16.38 10.44
C THR A 209 -14.78 15.76 9.79
N ILE A 210 -13.94 16.54 9.11
CA ILE A 210 -12.70 16.02 8.49
C ILE A 210 -11.79 15.33 9.52
N ALA A 211 -11.59 15.96 10.68
CA ALA A 211 -10.74 15.42 11.73
C ALA A 211 -11.28 14.09 12.29
N SER A 212 -12.60 13.96 12.45
CA SER A 212 -13.23 12.73 12.96
C SER A 212 -12.99 11.50 12.09
N HIS A 213 -12.73 11.69 10.79
CA HIS A 213 -12.47 10.61 9.83
C HIS A 213 -10.98 10.28 9.65
N ARG A 214 -10.08 10.96 10.37
CA ARG A 214 -8.63 10.71 10.29
C ARG A 214 -8.25 9.29 10.71
N ALA A 215 -8.91 8.76 11.74
CA ALA A 215 -8.65 7.41 12.25
C ALA A 215 -8.81 6.32 11.19
N CYS A 216 -9.62 6.55 10.16
CA CYS A 216 -9.95 5.57 9.13
C CYS A 216 -8.77 5.31 8.19
N VAL A 217 -8.13 6.36 7.67
CA VAL A 217 -6.93 6.20 6.83
C VAL A 217 -5.73 5.71 7.65
N GLU A 218 -5.62 6.16 8.91
CA GLU A 218 -4.60 5.65 9.83
C GLU A 218 -4.75 4.14 10.08
N ARG A 219 -5.99 3.64 10.17
CA ARG A 219 -6.29 2.20 10.26
C ARG A 219 -5.89 1.45 8.99
N ALA A 220 -6.20 1.97 7.80
CA ALA A 220 -5.76 1.38 6.54
C ALA A 220 -4.23 1.32 6.42
N ILE A 221 -3.54 2.41 6.82
CA ILE A 221 -2.08 2.46 6.89
C ILE A 221 -1.55 1.45 7.91
N ALA A 222 -2.20 1.29 9.06
CA ALA A 222 -1.82 0.30 10.06
C ALA A 222 -1.94 -1.13 9.51
N HIS A 223 -2.99 -1.42 8.74
CA HIS A 223 -3.14 -2.71 8.06
C HIS A 223 -2.02 -2.94 7.03
N LEU A 224 -1.67 -1.95 6.22
CA LEU A 224 -0.51 -2.01 5.33
C LEU A 224 0.79 -2.25 6.10
N LYS A 225 1.00 -1.57 7.24
CA LYS A 225 2.19 -1.75 8.10
C LYS A 225 2.23 -3.10 8.82
N ASN A 226 1.13 -3.84 8.87
CA ASN A 226 1.16 -5.23 9.34
C ASN A 226 1.88 -6.15 8.35
N TRP A 227 2.01 -5.76 7.09
CA TRP A 227 2.96 -6.33 6.15
C TRP A 227 4.33 -5.72 6.44
N LYS A 228 5.09 -6.37 7.32
CA LYS A 228 6.30 -5.79 7.93
C LYS A 228 7.36 -5.39 6.91
N ILE A 229 7.33 -5.95 5.70
CA ILE A 229 8.20 -5.52 4.59
C ILE A 229 8.05 -4.04 4.24
N LEU A 230 6.89 -3.43 4.51
CA LEU A 230 6.60 -2.01 4.30
C LEU A 230 6.87 -1.13 5.55
N ALA A 231 7.16 -1.73 6.71
CA ALA A 231 7.19 -1.01 7.99
C ALA A 231 8.53 -1.05 8.72
N THR A 232 9.34 -2.09 8.52
CA THR A 232 10.51 -2.40 9.36
C THR A 232 11.85 -2.15 8.66
N GLY A 233 11.83 -1.65 7.43
CA GLY A 233 13.03 -1.42 6.63
C GLY A 233 13.06 -2.37 5.43
N TYR A 234 12.85 -1.82 4.23
CA TYR A 234 12.87 -2.55 2.97
C TYR A 234 14.31 -2.86 2.54
N ARG A 235 14.66 -4.14 2.45
CA ARG A 235 16.06 -4.60 2.29
C ARG A 235 16.47 -5.00 0.87
N ARG A 236 15.52 -5.11 -0.06
CA ARG A 236 15.83 -5.46 -1.46
C ARG A 236 16.25 -4.23 -2.27
N LEU A 237 16.64 -4.46 -3.53
CA LEU A 237 16.83 -3.38 -4.51
C LEU A 237 15.61 -2.46 -4.54
N LEU A 238 15.83 -1.14 -4.46
CA LEU A 238 14.76 -0.14 -4.38
C LEU A 238 13.85 -0.18 -5.60
N THR A 239 14.41 -0.53 -6.76
CA THR A 239 13.69 -0.74 -8.02
C THR A 239 12.60 -1.82 -7.93
N ASN A 240 12.69 -2.74 -6.97
CA ASN A 240 11.68 -3.78 -6.73
C ASN A 240 10.58 -3.33 -5.75
N LEU A 241 10.69 -2.16 -5.12
CA LEU A 241 9.68 -1.70 -4.18
C LEU A 241 8.31 -1.51 -4.84
N PRO A 242 8.17 -0.91 -6.04
CA PRO A 242 6.87 -0.78 -6.70
C PRO A 242 6.13 -2.12 -6.86
N ALA A 243 6.83 -3.16 -7.32
CA ALA A 243 6.26 -4.50 -7.45
C ALA A 243 5.89 -5.12 -6.08
N THR A 244 6.72 -4.89 -5.07
CA THR A 244 6.43 -5.35 -3.69
C THR A 244 5.20 -4.64 -3.12
N LEU A 245 5.10 -3.33 -3.31
CA LEU A 245 3.97 -2.52 -2.86
C LEU A 245 2.68 -2.96 -3.57
N ALA A 246 2.71 -3.14 -4.90
CA ALA A 246 1.56 -3.60 -5.66
C ALA A 246 1.04 -4.96 -5.15
N ALA A 247 1.93 -5.92 -4.92
CA ALA A 247 1.56 -7.23 -4.39
C ALA A 247 0.96 -7.13 -2.97
N VAL A 248 1.58 -6.34 -2.07
CA VAL A 248 1.06 -6.15 -0.71
C VAL A 248 -0.29 -5.44 -0.71
N THR A 249 -0.46 -4.41 -1.54
CA THR A 249 -1.74 -3.71 -1.71
C THR A 249 -2.82 -4.67 -2.19
N ALA A 250 -2.52 -5.51 -3.18
CA ALA A 250 -3.46 -6.51 -3.69
C ALA A 250 -3.82 -7.56 -2.63
N LEU A 251 -2.84 -8.05 -1.88
CA LEU A 251 -3.06 -9.00 -0.78
C LEU A 251 -3.89 -8.40 0.36
N GLU A 252 -3.69 -7.13 0.70
CA GLU A 252 -4.44 -6.47 1.77
C GLU A 252 -5.89 -6.20 1.36
N ILE A 253 -6.13 -5.80 0.11
CA ILE A 253 -7.48 -5.68 -0.44
C ILE A 253 -8.17 -7.04 -0.45
N TYR A 254 -7.49 -8.07 -0.94
CA TYR A 254 -8.00 -9.44 -0.95
C TYR A 254 -8.32 -9.97 0.47
N ARG A 255 -7.43 -9.71 1.43
CA ARG A 255 -7.62 -10.07 2.84
C ARG A 255 -8.92 -9.49 3.39
N THR A 256 -9.24 -8.25 3.03
CA THR A 256 -10.39 -7.50 3.56
C THR A 256 -11.63 -7.56 2.68
N SER A 257 -11.57 -8.16 1.49
CA SER A 257 -12.73 -8.33 0.61
C SER A 257 -13.59 -9.54 0.99
N THR A 258 -12.98 -10.61 1.50
CA THR A 258 -13.67 -11.86 1.89
C THR A 258 -14.32 -11.80 3.28
N SER A 259 -13.90 -10.87 4.15
CA SER A 259 -14.45 -10.76 5.53
C SER A 259 -15.77 -9.97 5.63
N ALA A 260 -16.46 -9.75 4.51
CA ALA A 260 -17.69 -8.96 4.43
C ALA A 260 -18.87 -9.78 3.91
N SER A 261 -18.84 -11.10 4.07
CA SER A 261 -19.94 -12.02 3.81
C SER A 261 -20.55 -12.48 5.13
#